data_AF-A0A7Y5TBC9-F1
#
_entry.id   AF-A0A7Y5TBC9-F1
#
_cell.length_a   1.000
_cell.length_b   1.000
_cell.length_c   1.000
_cell.angle_alpha   90.00
_cell.angle_beta   90.00
_cell.angle_gamma   90.00
#
_symmetry.space_group_name_H-M   'P 1'
#
loop_
_entity.id
_entity.type
_entity.pdbx_description
1 polymer ?
#
loop_
_entity_poly.entity_id
_entity_poly.type
_entity_poly.pdbx_seq_one_letter_code
_entity_poly.pdbx_strand_id
1 'polypeptide(L)'
;MYPCAPVYAEFTQTLATSLNQREAALPDRLDYPPPARLTVGLDGDGLPALFDGGPVVRPVHGGLSYERQLPPVMALLIEAFGENPLLLRPDQPLQHDASAGSGQGRVLHAPRLSIGQVVLRRATWVAQSGTLPRRAAGQSDADFLLTLATWLTGHGLPPRFFVSVLRMGAVPAGSFAGDRSRKPMYVDIGSPPLVLAFERLAGDPAAAAVFQEVTPKPEAALLDHQGVPRVTEYVIELNCRGDQE
;
A
#
# COMPACT_ATOMS: atom_id res chain seq x y z
N MET A 1 16.12 -38.05 4.93
CA MET A 1 16.86 -37.36 3.85
C MET A 1 16.76 -35.89 4.20
N TYR A 2 17.88 -35.22 4.52
CA TYR A 2 17.83 -33.78 4.83
C TYR A 2 17.25 -33.06 3.60
N PRO A 3 16.21 -32.22 3.74
CA PRO A 3 15.73 -31.46 2.60
C PRO A 3 16.89 -30.63 2.07
N CYS A 4 17.20 -30.78 0.78
CA CYS A 4 18.14 -29.89 0.11
C CYS A 4 17.60 -28.47 0.28
N ALA A 5 18.47 -27.51 0.58
CA ALA A 5 18.05 -26.11 0.67
C ALA A 5 17.31 -25.72 -0.62
N PRO A 6 16.20 -24.97 -0.54
CA PRO A 6 15.45 -24.60 -1.72
C PRO A 6 16.32 -23.79 -2.69
N VAL A 7 16.11 -24.02 -3.99
CA VAL A 7 16.73 -23.24 -5.06
C VAL A 7 15.83 -22.06 -5.39
N TYR A 8 16.37 -20.85 -5.35
CA TYR A 8 15.64 -19.64 -5.75
C TYR A 8 15.86 -19.39 -7.23
N ALA A 9 14.79 -19.31 -8.01
CA ALA A 9 14.87 -19.13 -9.46
C ALA A 9 14.03 -17.93 -9.89
N GLU A 10 14.65 -16.99 -10.60
CA GLU A 10 13.98 -15.75 -11.00
C GLU A 10 13.36 -15.81 -12.40
N PHE A 11 12.18 -15.19 -12.53
CA PHE A 11 11.64 -14.82 -13.84
C PHE A 11 12.38 -13.58 -14.37
N THR A 12 12.85 -13.64 -15.61
CA THR A 12 13.61 -12.56 -16.27
C THR A 12 12.80 -11.76 -17.27
N GLN A 13 11.55 -12.15 -17.54
CA GLN A 13 10.72 -11.49 -18.52
C GLN A 13 10.33 -10.09 -18.02
N THR A 14 10.46 -9.09 -18.90
CA THR A 14 10.08 -7.70 -18.58
C THR A 14 8.58 -7.47 -18.65
N LEU A 15 7.81 -8.40 -19.24
CA LEU A 15 6.35 -8.30 -19.40
C LEU A 15 5.90 -6.97 -20.05
N ALA A 16 6.73 -6.42 -20.94
CA ALA A 16 6.52 -5.14 -21.61
C ALA A 16 6.31 -3.94 -20.66
N THR A 17 6.87 -3.98 -19.44
CA THR A 17 6.84 -2.87 -18.49
C THR A 17 8.25 -2.48 -18.05
N SER A 18 8.50 -1.18 -17.94
CA SER A 18 9.77 -0.64 -17.44
C SER A 18 10.00 -0.99 -15.97
N LEU A 19 8.94 -1.30 -15.21
CA LEU A 19 9.03 -1.71 -13.80
C LEU A 19 9.79 -3.03 -13.59
N ASN A 20 9.91 -3.84 -14.64
CA ASN A 20 10.61 -5.13 -14.59
C ASN A 20 11.97 -5.08 -15.32
N GLN A 21 12.41 -3.90 -15.76
CA GLN A 21 13.74 -3.74 -16.34
C GLN A 21 14.76 -3.69 -15.22
N ARG A 22 15.56 -4.75 -15.10
CA ARG A 22 16.61 -4.89 -14.11
C ARG A 22 17.65 -5.90 -14.58
N GLU A 23 18.80 -5.89 -13.91
CA GLU A 23 19.74 -6.98 -14.01
C GLU A 23 19.24 -8.22 -13.27
N ALA A 24 19.63 -9.38 -13.76
CA ALA A 24 19.30 -10.67 -13.17
C ALA A 24 20.20 -10.89 -11.94
N ALA A 25 19.61 -11.18 -10.78
CA ALA A 25 20.30 -11.19 -9.49
C ALA A 25 20.59 -12.60 -8.94
N LEU A 26 19.88 -13.63 -9.42
CA LEU A 26 20.05 -15.01 -8.97
C LEU A 26 20.94 -15.80 -9.94
N PRO A 27 21.40 -17.01 -9.63
CA PRO A 27 22.02 -17.88 -10.64
C PRO A 27 20.96 -18.64 -11.48
N ASP A 28 19.86 -19.05 -10.87
CA ASP A 28 18.83 -19.89 -11.50
C ASP A 28 17.67 -19.08 -12.12
N ARG A 29 17.05 -19.64 -13.16
CA ARG A 29 16.10 -18.93 -14.03
C ARG A 29 14.84 -19.74 -14.27
N LEU A 30 13.71 -19.04 -14.33
CA LEU A 30 12.44 -19.57 -14.79
C LEU A 30 12.01 -18.87 -16.08
N ASP A 31 11.65 -19.68 -17.07
CA ASP A 31 11.01 -19.21 -18.29
C ASP A 31 9.53 -18.92 -18.05
N TYR A 32 8.97 -18.01 -18.83
CA TYR A 32 7.54 -17.84 -18.96
C TYR A 32 7.13 -18.05 -20.44
N PRO A 33 6.18 -18.96 -20.75
CA PRO A 33 5.45 -19.83 -19.81
C PRO A 33 6.36 -20.83 -19.08
N PRO A 34 6.02 -21.22 -17.83
CA PRO A 34 6.86 -22.11 -17.05
C PRO A 34 6.98 -23.50 -17.69
N PRO A 35 8.11 -24.19 -17.51
CA PRO A 35 8.35 -25.46 -18.16
C PRO A 35 7.48 -26.58 -17.56
N ALA A 36 7.02 -27.50 -18.40
CA ALA A 36 6.14 -28.62 -18.00
C ALA A 36 6.78 -29.61 -17.00
N ARG A 37 8.09 -29.48 -16.73
CA ARG A 37 8.82 -30.30 -15.77
C ARG A 37 8.59 -29.90 -14.31
N LEU A 38 8.04 -28.70 -14.06
CA LEU A 38 7.70 -28.25 -12.72
C LEU A 38 6.53 -29.07 -12.19
N THR A 39 6.67 -29.60 -10.98
CA THR A 39 5.63 -30.39 -10.31
C THR A 39 5.32 -29.82 -8.94
N VAL A 40 4.10 -30.03 -8.47
CA VAL A 40 3.67 -29.65 -7.12
C VAL A 40 3.58 -30.92 -6.28
N GLY A 41 4.19 -30.92 -5.11
CA GLY A 41 4.16 -32.02 -4.15
C GLY A 41 4.12 -31.50 -2.72
N LEU A 42 4.28 -32.38 -1.74
CA LEU A 42 4.43 -31.99 -0.33
C LEU A 42 5.91 -32.04 0.04
N ASP A 43 6.40 -31.01 0.72
CA ASP A 43 7.73 -31.00 1.32
C ASP A 43 7.72 -31.71 2.69
N GLY A 44 8.89 -31.84 3.33
CA GLY A 44 9.06 -32.53 4.62
C GLY A 44 8.28 -31.92 5.79
N ASP A 45 7.82 -30.68 5.65
CA ASP A 45 6.94 -29.99 6.61
C ASP A 45 5.43 -30.23 6.33
N GLY A 46 5.10 -30.97 5.27
CA GLY A 46 3.73 -31.23 4.83
C GLY A 46 3.08 -30.07 4.08
N LEU A 47 3.81 -29.01 3.73
CA LEU A 47 3.31 -27.91 2.93
C LEU A 47 3.49 -28.17 1.43
N PRO A 48 2.60 -27.63 0.58
CA PRO A 48 2.80 -27.66 -0.87
C PRO A 48 4.11 -26.97 -1.26
N ALA A 49 4.91 -27.66 -2.07
CA ALA A 49 6.15 -27.15 -2.63
C ALA A 49 6.20 -27.39 -4.14
N LEU A 50 6.95 -26.52 -4.83
CA LEU A 50 7.24 -26.61 -6.24
C LEU A 50 8.58 -27.33 -6.43
N PHE A 51 8.63 -28.30 -7.34
CA PHE A 51 9.80 -29.12 -7.58
C PHE A 51 10.24 -29.07 -9.06
N ASP A 52 11.55 -29.04 -9.30
CA ASP A 52 12.14 -29.22 -10.63
C ASP A 52 13.10 -30.42 -10.62
N GLY A 53 12.57 -31.62 -10.91
CA GLY A 53 13.40 -32.83 -10.97
C GLY A 53 13.95 -33.31 -9.61
N GLY A 54 13.37 -32.86 -8.49
CA GLY A 54 13.70 -33.32 -7.14
C GLY A 54 13.91 -32.21 -6.12
N PRO A 55 14.76 -31.20 -6.39
CA PRO A 55 14.90 -30.03 -5.53
C PRO A 55 13.63 -29.18 -5.45
N VAL A 56 13.39 -28.59 -4.27
CA VAL A 56 12.38 -27.54 -4.09
C VAL A 56 12.86 -26.26 -4.78
N VAL A 57 11.97 -25.63 -5.55
CA VAL A 57 12.21 -24.37 -6.24
C VAL A 57 11.32 -23.28 -5.65
N ARG A 58 11.89 -22.12 -5.36
CA ARG A 58 11.19 -20.91 -4.92
C ARG A 58 11.21 -19.89 -6.06
N PRO A 59 10.07 -19.67 -6.75
CA PRO A 59 9.99 -18.67 -7.81
C PRO A 59 10.16 -17.26 -7.23
N VAL A 60 10.98 -16.44 -7.89
CA VAL A 60 11.24 -15.05 -7.51
C VAL A 60 10.86 -14.10 -8.64
N HIS A 61 10.12 -13.05 -8.31
CA HIS A 61 9.94 -11.89 -9.17
C HIS A 61 10.62 -10.66 -8.56
N GLY A 62 11.83 -10.34 -9.03
CA GLY A 62 12.55 -9.15 -8.58
C GLY A 62 12.14 -7.83 -9.25
N GLY A 63 11.08 -7.82 -10.06
CA GLY A 63 10.55 -6.58 -10.65
C GLY A 63 9.67 -5.79 -9.68
N LEU A 64 9.36 -4.54 -10.03
CA LEU A 64 8.49 -3.67 -9.23
C LEU A 64 7.01 -3.71 -9.67
N SER A 65 6.65 -4.63 -10.55
CA SER A 65 5.25 -4.84 -10.92
C SER A 65 4.49 -5.50 -9.77
N TYR A 66 3.24 -5.07 -9.55
CA TYR A 66 2.39 -5.74 -8.56
C TYR A 66 1.85 -7.06 -9.11
N GLU A 67 1.50 -8.01 -8.24
CA GLU A 67 1.18 -9.40 -8.62
C GLU A 67 0.03 -9.49 -9.63
N ARG A 68 -0.97 -8.59 -9.52
CA ARG A 68 -2.10 -8.52 -10.45
C ARG A 68 -1.73 -8.05 -11.87
N GLN A 69 -0.51 -7.56 -12.11
CA GLN A 69 0.03 -7.28 -13.45
C GLN A 69 0.72 -8.50 -14.06
N LEU A 70 1.05 -9.50 -13.26
CA LEU A 70 1.74 -10.68 -13.74
C LEU A 70 0.76 -11.60 -14.48
N PRO A 71 1.22 -12.36 -15.49
CA PRO A 71 0.40 -13.39 -16.11
C PRO A 71 -0.09 -14.40 -15.06
N PRO A 72 -1.32 -14.94 -15.17
CA PRO A 72 -1.97 -15.69 -14.08
C PRO A 72 -1.14 -16.85 -13.52
N VAL A 73 -0.45 -17.60 -14.39
CA VAL A 73 0.38 -18.73 -13.96
C VAL A 73 1.63 -18.25 -13.22
N MET A 74 2.24 -17.16 -13.68
CA MET A 74 3.40 -16.56 -12.99
C MET A 74 2.99 -16.01 -11.62
N ALA A 75 1.86 -15.29 -11.54
CA ALA A 75 1.31 -14.80 -10.28
C ALA A 75 1.06 -15.96 -9.29
N LEU A 76 0.40 -17.03 -9.74
CA LEU A 76 0.17 -18.23 -8.93
C LEU A 76 1.48 -18.83 -8.39
N LEU A 77 2.49 -18.99 -9.26
CA LEU A 77 3.76 -19.60 -8.85
C LEU A 77 4.48 -18.76 -7.79
N ILE A 78 4.47 -17.44 -7.92
CA ILE A 78 5.10 -16.52 -6.97
C ILE A 78 4.30 -16.47 -5.66
N GLU A 79 2.97 -16.32 -5.74
CA GLU A 79 2.12 -16.19 -4.54
C GLU A 79 2.04 -17.49 -3.74
N ALA A 80 1.99 -18.66 -4.40
CA ALA A 80 1.81 -19.94 -3.72
C ALA A 80 3.12 -20.60 -3.30
N PHE A 81 4.21 -20.41 -4.07
CA PHE A 81 5.46 -21.15 -3.85
C PHE A 81 6.69 -20.25 -3.68
N GLY A 82 6.59 -18.96 -4.03
CA GLY A 82 7.67 -17.99 -3.80
C GLY A 82 7.70 -17.46 -2.37
N GLU A 83 8.61 -16.52 -2.12
CA GLU A 83 8.60 -15.70 -0.90
C GLU A 83 7.80 -14.43 -1.17
N ASN A 84 6.59 -14.34 -0.62
CA ASN A 84 5.77 -13.15 -0.77
C ASN A 84 6.00 -12.20 0.43
N PRO A 85 6.65 -11.05 0.24
CA PRO A 85 6.92 -10.10 1.32
C PRO A 85 5.70 -9.27 1.74
N LEU A 86 4.57 -9.35 1.03
CA LEU A 86 3.38 -8.54 1.31
C LEU A 86 2.54 -9.09 2.47
N LEU A 87 3.16 -9.24 3.64
CA LEU A 87 2.48 -9.65 4.88
C LEU A 87 1.59 -8.54 5.46
N LEU A 88 1.92 -7.27 5.19
CA LEU A 88 1.16 -6.12 5.63
C LEU A 88 0.80 -5.25 4.42
N ARG A 89 -0.50 -5.11 4.17
CA ARG A 89 -1.01 -4.14 3.21
C ARG A 89 -1.33 -2.84 3.96
N PRO A 90 -0.62 -1.73 3.74
CA PRO A 90 -0.90 -0.48 4.45
C PRO A 90 -2.30 0.09 4.18
N ASP A 91 -2.92 -0.35 3.08
CA ASP A 91 -4.30 -0.04 2.69
C ASP A 91 -5.32 -1.08 3.18
N GLN A 92 -4.92 -2.02 4.05
CA GLN A 92 -5.80 -3.05 4.56
C GLN A 92 -7.00 -2.40 5.25
N PRO A 93 -8.24 -2.78 4.86
CA PRO A 93 -9.43 -2.09 5.29
C PRO A 93 -9.56 -2.15 6.82
N LEU A 94 -9.92 -1.00 7.38
CA LEU A 94 -10.26 -0.81 8.80
C LEU A 94 -11.38 -1.75 9.29
N GLN A 95 -12.05 -2.44 8.36
CA GLN A 95 -13.04 -3.47 8.65
C GLN A 95 -12.52 -4.60 9.56
N HIS A 96 -11.21 -4.86 9.57
CA HIS A 96 -10.61 -5.88 10.42
C HIS A 96 -9.96 -5.30 11.68
N ASP A 97 -10.03 -3.98 11.88
CA ASP A 97 -9.50 -3.36 13.08
C ASP A 97 -10.57 -3.37 14.18
N ALA A 98 -10.32 -4.12 15.24
CA ALA A 98 -11.20 -4.19 16.41
C ALA A 98 -11.40 -2.83 17.11
N SER A 99 -10.48 -1.88 16.90
CA SER A 99 -10.58 -0.52 17.40
C SER A 99 -11.32 0.44 16.46
N ALA A 100 -11.63 0.03 15.24
CA ALA A 100 -12.50 0.81 14.35
C ALA A 100 -13.93 0.75 14.90
N GLY A 101 -14.44 1.90 15.38
CA GLY A 101 -15.74 1.99 16.02
C GLY A 101 -16.86 1.39 15.17
N SER A 102 -17.51 0.33 15.64
CA SER A 102 -18.69 -0.24 15.00
C SER A 102 -19.92 0.56 15.44
N GLY A 103 -20.35 1.53 14.65
CA GLY A 103 -21.47 2.38 15.02
C GLY A 103 -22.16 3.06 13.85
N GLN A 104 -23.43 3.40 14.04
CA GLN A 104 -24.13 4.33 13.16
C GLN A 104 -23.65 5.75 13.46
N GLY A 105 -22.73 6.20 12.62
CA GLY A 105 -21.94 7.42 12.75
C GLY A 105 -20.86 7.38 11.68
N ARG A 106 -20.73 8.47 10.95
CA ARG A 106 -20.39 8.46 9.53
C ARG A 106 -18.87 8.59 9.27
N VAL A 107 -18.05 8.66 10.32
CA VAL A 107 -16.58 8.70 10.25
C VAL A 107 -15.96 7.71 11.25
N LEU A 108 -15.28 6.68 10.76
CA LEU A 108 -14.57 5.68 11.57
C LEU A 108 -13.16 6.19 11.90
N HIS A 109 -12.59 5.77 13.03
CA HIS A 109 -11.21 6.07 13.42
C HIS A 109 -10.52 4.80 13.91
N ALA A 110 -9.29 4.57 13.46
CA ALA A 110 -8.37 3.69 14.15
C ALA A 110 -7.09 4.43 14.53
N PRO A 111 -6.62 4.24 15.78
CA PRO A 111 -5.39 4.82 16.25
C PRO A 111 -4.18 4.26 15.49
N ARG A 112 -3.04 4.93 15.67
CA ARG A 112 -1.73 4.48 15.16
C ARG A 112 -1.41 3.09 15.72
N LEU A 113 -1.00 2.18 14.85
CA LEU A 113 -0.50 0.86 15.21
C LEU A 113 1.03 0.84 15.09
N SER A 114 1.71 0.53 16.19
CA SER A 114 3.17 0.47 16.25
C SER A 114 3.65 -0.78 16.98
N ILE A 115 4.81 -1.30 16.57
CA ILE A 115 5.61 -2.26 17.33
C ILE A 115 6.93 -1.57 17.69
N GLY A 116 7.12 -1.26 18.97
CA GLY A 116 8.24 -0.42 19.41
C GLY A 116 8.25 0.93 18.70
N GLN A 117 9.33 1.24 17.99
CA GLN A 117 9.49 2.47 17.21
C GLN A 117 9.02 2.35 15.75
N VAL A 118 8.57 1.16 15.33
CA VAL A 118 8.11 0.91 13.96
C VAL A 118 6.60 1.17 13.88
N VAL A 119 6.21 2.16 13.10
CA VAL A 119 4.80 2.44 12.81
C VAL A 119 4.35 1.53 11.67
N LEU A 120 3.52 0.52 11.98
CA LEU A 120 2.95 -0.38 10.98
C LEU A 120 1.78 0.25 10.23
N ARG A 121 1.02 1.10 10.92
CA ARG A 121 -0.09 1.85 10.32
C ARG A 121 -0.26 3.19 11.03
N ARG A 122 -0.40 4.26 10.24
CA ARG A 122 -0.73 5.60 10.73
C ARG A 122 -2.14 5.63 11.34
N ALA A 123 -2.37 6.55 12.28
CA ALA A 123 -3.74 6.87 12.68
C ALA A 123 -4.56 7.22 11.43
N THR A 124 -5.72 6.58 11.30
CA THR A 124 -6.52 6.59 10.07
C THR A 124 -7.97 6.88 10.40
N TRP A 125 -8.61 7.73 9.60
CA TRP A 125 -10.04 8.00 9.67
C TRP A 125 -10.70 7.64 8.34
N VAL A 126 -11.90 7.06 8.39
CA VAL A 126 -12.69 6.75 7.19
C VAL A 126 -14.01 7.47 7.27
N ALA A 127 -14.12 8.53 6.46
CA ALA A 127 -15.35 9.26 6.26
C ALA A 127 -16.19 8.54 5.20
N GLN A 128 -17.38 8.10 5.56
CA GLN A 128 -18.32 7.44 4.66
C GLN A 128 -18.88 8.45 3.64
N SER A 129 -19.68 7.95 2.68
CA SER A 129 -20.36 8.82 1.73
C SER A 129 -21.25 9.84 2.45
N GLY A 130 -21.17 11.10 1.98
CA GLY A 130 -21.99 12.23 2.37
C GLY A 130 -21.67 12.85 3.74
N THR A 131 -20.51 12.54 4.31
CA THR A 131 -20.07 12.98 5.64
C THR A 131 -19.04 14.10 5.57
N LEU A 132 -18.40 14.21 4.41
CA LEU A 132 -17.39 15.22 4.14
C LEU A 132 -18.04 16.61 4.13
N PRO A 133 -17.38 17.62 4.73
CA PRO A 133 -17.79 19.01 4.62
C PRO A 133 -17.87 19.41 3.15
N ARG A 134 -18.97 20.07 2.77
CA ARG A 134 -19.17 20.62 1.44
C ARG A 134 -19.51 22.08 1.56
N ARG A 135 -18.94 22.87 0.66
CA ARG A 135 -19.24 24.29 0.57
C ARG A 135 -20.67 24.49 0.09
N ALA A 136 -21.46 25.24 0.85
CA ALA A 136 -22.80 25.63 0.43
C ALA A 136 -22.73 26.70 -0.67
N ALA A 137 -23.77 26.79 -1.51
CA ALA A 137 -23.86 27.85 -2.51
C ALA A 137 -23.80 29.23 -1.83
N GLY A 138 -22.89 30.10 -2.29
CA GLY A 138 -22.70 31.44 -1.71
C GLY A 138 -21.90 31.49 -0.40
N GLN A 139 -21.44 30.35 0.13
CA GLN A 139 -20.59 30.33 1.32
C GLN A 139 -19.18 30.88 1.00
N SER A 140 -18.70 31.78 1.85
CA SER A 140 -17.36 32.37 1.71
C SER A 140 -16.25 31.33 1.97
N ASP A 141 -15.03 31.59 1.49
CA ASP A 141 -13.86 30.75 1.79
C ASP A 141 -13.61 30.63 3.30
N ALA A 142 -13.77 31.74 4.04
CA ALA A 142 -13.55 31.78 5.48
C ALA A 142 -14.58 30.95 6.25
N ASP A 143 -15.86 31.06 5.89
CA ASP A 143 -16.94 30.28 6.52
C ASP A 143 -16.78 28.79 6.24
N PHE A 144 -16.36 28.43 5.02
CA PHE A 144 -16.07 27.05 4.69
C PHE A 144 -14.86 26.51 5.46
N LEU A 145 -13.79 27.29 5.60
CA LEU A 145 -12.63 26.92 6.41
C LEU A 145 -13.02 26.68 7.88
N LEU A 146 -13.86 27.53 8.47
CA LEU A 146 -14.40 27.33 9.82
C LEU A 146 -15.25 26.06 9.93
N THR A 147 -16.07 25.77 8.92
CA THR A 147 -16.86 24.54 8.84
C THR A 147 -15.94 23.31 8.82
N LEU A 148 -14.89 23.34 7.98
CA LEU A 148 -13.91 22.27 7.88
C LEU A 148 -13.13 22.09 9.19
N ALA A 149 -12.63 23.17 9.80
CA ALA A 149 -11.90 23.12 11.06
C ALA A 149 -12.76 22.56 12.21
N THR A 150 -14.02 22.95 12.27
CA THR A 150 -15.00 22.44 13.25
C THR A 150 -15.23 20.95 13.04
N TRP A 151 -15.39 20.50 11.78
CA TRP A 151 -15.58 19.09 11.45
C TRP A 151 -14.35 18.25 11.80
N LEU A 152 -13.14 18.72 11.47
CA LEU A 152 -11.89 18.02 11.81
C LEU A 152 -11.76 17.86 13.33
N THR A 153 -11.99 18.94 14.08
CA THR A 153 -11.92 18.93 15.55
C THR A 153 -12.98 18.00 16.15
N GLY A 154 -14.21 18.05 15.64
CA GLY A 154 -15.31 17.19 16.09
C GLY A 154 -15.08 15.70 15.86
N HIS A 155 -14.21 15.33 14.91
CA HIS A 155 -13.83 13.94 14.62
C HIS A 155 -12.41 13.58 15.07
N GLY A 156 -11.69 14.49 15.73
CA GLY A 156 -10.32 14.28 16.20
C GLY A 156 -9.27 14.18 15.09
N LEU A 157 -9.54 14.69 13.88
CA LEU A 157 -8.56 14.74 12.80
C LEU A 157 -7.58 15.91 13.02
N PRO A 158 -6.28 15.72 12.74
CA PRO A 158 -5.32 16.82 12.77
C PRO A 158 -5.57 17.84 11.65
N PRO A 159 -5.12 19.10 11.80
CA PRO A 159 -5.24 20.14 10.77
C PRO A 159 -4.37 19.86 9.52
N ARG A 160 -3.45 18.91 9.62
CA ARG A 160 -2.60 18.43 8.53
C ARG A 160 -2.80 16.93 8.37
N PHE A 161 -3.25 16.51 7.20
CA PHE A 161 -3.60 15.11 6.91
C PHE A 161 -3.28 14.75 5.47
N PHE A 162 -3.08 13.45 5.22
CA PHE A 162 -3.19 12.89 3.88
C PHE A 162 -4.63 12.41 3.65
N VAL A 163 -5.17 12.60 2.45
CA VAL A 163 -6.52 12.14 2.10
C VAL A 163 -6.56 11.44 0.74
N SER A 164 -7.24 10.30 0.69
CA SER A 164 -7.59 9.60 -0.56
C SER A 164 -9.11 9.50 -0.65
N VAL A 165 -9.69 9.88 -1.80
CA VAL A 165 -11.14 9.82 -2.01
C VAL A 165 -11.48 8.60 -2.85
N LEU A 166 -12.23 7.69 -2.25
CA LEU A 166 -12.67 6.43 -2.85
C LEU A 166 -13.97 6.68 -3.61
N ARG A 167 -13.89 6.73 -4.93
CA ARG A 167 -15.08 6.81 -5.79
C ARG A 167 -15.64 5.42 -6.00
N MET A 168 -16.89 5.20 -5.57
CA MET A 168 -17.60 3.96 -5.82
C MET A 168 -18.15 3.98 -7.25
N GLY A 169 -17.33 3.53 -8.20
CA GLY A 169 -17.67 3.37 -9.61
C GLY A 169 -16.71 2.38 -10.26
N ALA A 170 -17.25 1.45 -11.06
CA ALA A 170 -16.55 0.28 -11.60
C ALA A 170 -15.16 0.60 -12.15
N VAL A 171 -14.12 0.30 -11.36
CA VAL A 171 -12.77 0.11 -11.92
C VAL A 171 -12.85 -1.22 -12.68
N PRO A 172 -12.73 -1.22 -14.02
CA PRO A 172 -12.66 -2.48 -14.76
C PRO A 172 -11.47 -3.28 -14.23
N ALA A 173 -11.68 -4.56 -13.95
CA ALA A 173 -10.59 -5.47 -13.59
C ALA A 173 -9.51 -5.38 -14.68
N GLY A 174 -8.39 -4.75 -14.36
CA GLY A 174 -7.28 -4.51 -15.30
C GLY A 174 -6.79 -3.06 -15.41
N SER A 175 -7.54 -2.05 -14.94
CA SER A 175 -7.11 -0.64 -15.00
C SER A 175 -6.71 -0.08 -13.63
N PHE A 176 -5.77 -0.73 -12.94
CA PHE A 176 -5.20 -0.20 -11.68
C PHE A 176 -4.07 0.81 -11.91
N ALA A 177 -3.54 0.91 -13.13
CA ALA A 177 -2.48 1.86 -13.48
C ALA A 177 -2.96 3.33 -13.60
N GLY A 178 -4.27 3.56 -13.65
CA GLY A 178 -4.86 4.89 -13.91
C GLY A 178 -5.58 5.54 -12.72
N ASP A 179 -5.83 4.81 -11.63
CA ASP A 179 -6.65 5.32 -10.54
C ASP A 179 -5.86 6.23 -9.59
N ARG A 180 -5.59 7.46 -10.05
CA ARG A 180 -5.00 8.53 -9.26
C ARG A 180 -5.85 8.92 -8.04
N SER A 181 -7.12 8.49 -7.96
CA SER A 181 -7.99 8.79 -6.81
C SER A 181 -7.58 8.02 -5.54
N ARG A 182 -6.75 6.98 -5.70
CA ARG A 182 -6.13 6.24 -4.57
C ARG A 182 -4.83 6.87 -4.07
N LYS A 183 -4.22 7.83 -4.78
CA LYS A 183 -2.99 8.48 -4.28
C LYS A 183 -3.36 9.48 -3.20
N PRO A 184 -2.80 9.36 -1.97
CA PRO A 184 -3.10 10.31 -0.93
C PRO A 184 -2.60 11.72 -1.29
N MET A 185 -3.47 12.71 -1.15
CA MET A 185 -3.14 14.13 -1.27
C MET A 185 -2.82 14.69 0.11
N TYR A 186 -1.70 15.40 0.25
CA TYR A 186 -1.40 16.18 1.46
C TYR A 186 -2.29 17.42 1.53
N VAL A 187 -2.89 17.67 2.69
CA VAL A 187 -3.69 18.85 2.97
C VAL A 187 -3.21 19.48 4.26
N ASP A 188 -3.00 20.80 4.22
CA ASP A 188 -2.81 21.65 5.37
C ASP A 188 -3.91 22.72 5.34
N ILE A 189 -4.78 22.74 6.36
CA ILE A 189 -5.88 23.72 6.38
C ILE A 189 -5.40 25.17 6.51
N GLY A 190 -4.14 25.39 6.92
CA GLY A 190 -3.49 26.71 6.89
C GLY A 190 -3.13 27.19 5.48
N SER A 191 -3.29 26.35 4.45
CA SER A 191 -2.97 26.65 3.06
C SER A 191 -4.24 26.70 2.20
N PRO A 192 -4.76 27.90 1.85
CA PRO A 192 -5.93 28.05 0.98
C PRO A 192 -5.89 27.24 -0.33
N PRO A 193 -4.77 27.15 -1.09
CA PRO A 193 -4.75 26.35 -2.30
C PRO A 193 -4.90 24.84 -2.03
N LEU A 194 -4.40 24.32 -0.91
CA LEU A 194 -4.57 22.90 -0.55
C LEU A 194 -6.01 22.61 -0.11
N VAL A 195 -6.65 23.55 0.60
CA VAL A 195 -8.07 23.46 0.96
C VAL A 195 -8.93 23.43 -0.31
N LEU A 196 -8.67 24.31 -1.27
CA LEU A 196 -9.40 24.33 -2.54
C LEU A 196 -9.20 23.04 -3.35
N ALA A 197 -7.98 22.47 -3.34
CA ALA A 197 -7.71 21.19 -3.98
C ALA A 197 -8.49 20.05 -3.30
N PHE A 198 -8.56 20.06 -1.97
CA PHE A 198 -9.36 19.11 -1.19
C PHE A 198 -10.85 19.21 -1.52
N GLU A 199 -11.41 20.42 -1.59
CA GLU A 199 -12.81 20.63 -1.96
C GLU A 199 -13.15 20.02 -3.32
N ARG A 200 -12.28 20.22 -4.31
CA ARG A 200 -12.47 19.63 -5.65
C ARG A 200 -12.38 18.11 -5.62
N LEU A 201 -11.47 17.56 -4.82
CA LEU A 201 -11.31 16.12 -4.67
C LEU A 201 -12.54 15.48 -3.98
N ALA A 202 -13.08 16.15 -2.96
CA ALA A 202 -14.22 15.73 -2.15
C ALA A 202 -15.60 16.13 -2.72
N GLY A 203 -15.65 16.66 -3.94
CA GLY A 203 -16.87 17.20 -4.55
C GLY A 203 -17.98 16.16 -4.83
N ASP A 204 -17.63 14.88 -4.90
CA ASP A 204 -18.60 13.80 -5.12
C ASP A 204 -19.26 13.36 -3.80
N PRO A 205 -20.57 13.57 -3.60
CA PRO A 205 -21.26 13.16 -2.39
C PRO A 205 -21.31 11.65 -2.18
N ALA A 206 -21.20 10.85 -3.25
CA ALA A 206 -21.21 9.38 -3.18
C ALA A 206 -19.86 8.81 -2.75
N ALA A 207 -18.80 9.62 -2.74
CA ALA A 207 -17.47 9.16 -2.43
C ALA A 207 -17.24 9.03 -0.91
N ALA A 208 -16.51 7.98 -0.52
CA ALA A 208 -15.92 7.87 0.80
C ALA A 208 -14.51 8.48 0.78
N ALA A 209 -13.94 8.79 1.94
CA ALA A 209 -12.56 9.27 2.03
C ALA A 209 -11.81 8.62 3.18
N VAL A 210 -10.54 8.32 2.93
CA VAL A 210 -9.60 7.82 3.92
C VAL A 210 -8.63 8.94 4.24
N PHE A 211 -8.55 9.32 5.51
CA PHE A 211 -7.63 10.30 6.03
C PHE A 211 -6.54 9.58 6.83
N GLN A 212 -5.31 10.06 6.75
CA GLN A 212 -4.20 9.58 7.55
C GLN A 212 -3.48 10.76 8.19
N GLU A 213 -2.99 10.56 9.40
CA GLU A 213 -2.14 11.55 10.04
C GLU A 213 -0.86 11.80 9.23
N VAL A 214 -0.30 13.00 9.35
CA VAL A 214 0.99 13.34 8.75
C VAL A 214 2.10 12.91 9.71
N THR A 215 2.73 11.78 9.41
CA THR A 215 3.91 11.28 10.14
C THR A 215 4.89 10.54 9.20
N PRO A 216 6.19 10.87 9.21
CA PRO A 216 6.82 11.97 9.95
C PRO A 216 6.30 13.34 9.48
N LYS A 217 6.41 14.36 10.34
CA LYS A 217 6.02 15.72 9.97
C LYS A 217 7.09 16.34 9.05
N PRO A 218 6.73 17.23 8.11
CA PRO A 218 7.70 17.90 7.23
C PRO A 218 8.85 18.61 7.97
N GLU A 219 8.60 19.09 9.19
CA GLU A 219 9.59 19.73 10.04
C GLU A 219 10.67 18.76 10.56
N ALA A 220 10.43 17.45 10.49
CA ALA A 220 11.40 16.41 10.81
C ALA A 220 12.17 15.92 9.57
N ALA A 221 12.02 16.59 8.42
CA ALA A 221 12.72 16.26 7.20
C ALA A 221 14.24 16.38 7.37
N LEU A 222 14.99 15.47 6.75
CA LEU A 222 16.44 15.50 6.73
C LEU A 222 16.92 16.62 5.80
N LEU A 223 18.03 17.25 6.12
CA LEU A 223 18.64 18.27 5.26
C LEU A 223 19.50 17.60 4.17
N ASP A 224 19.41 18.09 2.94
CA ASP A 224 20.34 17.71 1.89
C ASP A 224 21.72 18.40 2.07
N HIS A 225 22.66 18.10 1.18
CA HIS A 225 24.02 18.65 1.21
C HIS A 225 24.08 20.20 1.11
N GLN A 226 22.99 20.86 0.75
CA GLN A 226 22.86 22.32 0.68
C GLN A 226 22.11 22.90 1.88
N GLY A 227 21.76 22.07 2.87
CA GLY A 227 20.99 22.48 4.04
C GLY A 227 19.48 22.61 3.78
N VAL A 228 18.96 22.10 2.65
CA VAL A 228 17.53 22.20 2.32
C VAL A 228 16.78 20.96 2.84
N PRO A 229 15.67 21.11 3.59
CA PRO A 229 14.89 19.97 4.06
C PRO A 229 14.26 19.16 2.92
N ARG A 230 14.40 17.84 2.97
CA ARG A 230 13.83 16.88 2.01
C ARG A 230 13.07 15.78 2.74
N VAL A 231 11.85 15.51 2.28
CA VAL A 231 11.14 14.27 2.67
C VAL A 231 11.88 13.10 2.04
N THR A 232 12.13 12.06 2.84
CA THR A 232 12.91 10.89 2.41
C THR A 232 12.14 9.62 2.73
N GLU A 233 12.28 8.64 1.86
CA GLU A 233 11.81 7.27 2.04
C GLU A 233 13.00 6.33 1.83
N TYR A 234 13.12 5.33 2.70
CA TYR A 234 14.17 4.32 2.64
C TYR A 234 13.54 2.96 2.37
N VAL A 235 13.99 2.30 1.30
CA VAL A 235 13.73 0.88 1.09
C VAL A 235 14.88 0.13 1.74
N ILE A 236 14.58 -0.62 2.80
CA ILE A 236 15.57 -1.37 3.57
C ILE A 236 15.33 -2.85 3.32
N GLU A 237 16.32 -3.50 2.70
CA GLU A 237 16.33 -4.96 2.59
C GLU A 237 16.75 -5.55 3.94
N LEU A 238 15.88 -6.39 4.50
CA LEU A 238 16.14 -7.11 5.74
C LEU A 238 16.40 -8.58 5.40
N ASN A 239 17.58 -9.06 5.77
CA ASN A 239 17.92 -10.47 5.64
C ASN A 239 17.62 -11.17 6.97
N CYS A 240 16.65 -12.08 6.98
CA CYS A 240 16.38 -12.96 8.12
C CYS A 240 17.52 -13.98 8.24
N ARG A 241 18.63 -13.59 8.86
CA ARG A 241 19.54 -14.58 9.44
C ARG A 241 18.88 -15.04 10.73
N GLY A 242 18.29 -16.23 10.73
CA GLY A 242 17.95 -16.89 11.99
C GLY A 242 19.21 -16.96 12.85
N ASP A 243 19.07 -16.78 14.16
CA ASP A 243 20.19 -16.93 15.09
C ASP A 243 20.84 -18.29 14.83
N GLN A 244 22.08 -18.28 14.34
CA GLN A 244 22.92 -19.46 14.33
C GLN A 244 23.50 -19.60 15.73
N GLU A 245 22.70 -20.14 16.65
CA GLU A 245 23.22 -20.79 17.87
C GLU A 245 23.41 -22.29 17.62
#